data_AF-A0A1F3A947-F1
#
_entry.id   AF-A0A1F3A947-F1
#
_cell.length_a   1.000
_cell.length_b   1.000
_cell.length_c   1.000
_cell.angle_alpha   90.00
_cell.angle_beta   90.00
_cell.angle_gamma   90.00
#
_symmetry.space_group_name_H-M   'P 1'
#
loop_
_entity.id
_entity.type
_entity.pdbx_description
1 polymer ?
#
loop_
_entity_poly.entity_id
_entity_poly.type
_entity_poly.pdbx_seq_one_letter_code
_entity_poly.pdbx_strand_id
1 'polypeptide(L)'
;MRSHLTAFGVGAGLSLLAAGALTLFAPKIIAAHDGDDDEGVHVINIGDGDRGSFHLKDGEEDISAEWKGDFSLSADGRSLSSLDGSFEVSAKQRGEVHKAVYSRNGDAISVKTFVDGEAAASGPQSDKSAGDLLQLFARSSGVGAETRVKAMLASGGKAAVIDEIERLNGSHAIGAYVEALAGAAPLTADDIGKLTARLAGVDSDYAKRSAIAALLTAQQLDDQSITEIIGVAKTIEGDHELRLIVEDLAEKPLTDRNFAIVTALIGEIEGDHEVRLAVAAMLESEEQSDANIARALTMAAEKIEGDYELRLAIEAAGDRVAAPLAGAAAIKAIANIEGAHDRRLAIEEVAGAIDGASPHWLALIDAAATVDGDHERRLAIEAIKSDAPETDEIRAALRKAVETIGSDHERRLALEAME
;
A
#
# COMPACT_ATOMS: atom_id res chain seq x y z
N MET A 1 34.49 -14.16 10.51
CA MET A 1 33.43 -13.27 11.00
C MET A 1 33.43 -12.00 10.15
N ARG A 2 32.75 -12.04 9.00
CA ARG A 2 32.33 -10.90 8.19
C ARG A 2 31.17 -11.40 7.35
N SER A 3 29.96 -10.95 7.67
CA SER A 3 28.75 -11.21 6.89
C SER A 3 28.58 -10.07 5.89
N HIS A 4 28.74 -10.37 4.61
CA HIS A 4 28.21 -9.56 3.52
C HIS A 4 26.92 -10.23 3.06
N LEU A 5 25.80 -9.51 3.13
CA LEU A 5 24.56 -9.84 2.44
C LEU A 5 24.15 -8.59 1.68
N THR A 6 24.51 -8.61 0.40
CA THR A 6 23.99 -7.72 -0.65
C THR A 6 22.61 -8.21 -1.05
N ALA A 7 21.61 -7.33 -0.90
CA ALA A 7 20.29 -7.50 -1.49
C ALA A 7 20.38 -7.16 -3.00
N PHE A 8 19.88 -8.06 -3.84
CA PHE A 8 19.60 -7.77 -5.25
C PHE A 8 18.08 -7.81 -5.42
N GLY A 9 17.53 -6.69 -5.89
CA GLY A 9 16.16 -6.60 -6.37
C GLY A 9 15.96 -7.46 -7.62
N VAL A 10 14.74 -7.97 -7.77
CA VAL A 10 14.28 -8.61 -9.00
C VAL A 10 12.93 -8.00 -9.36
N GLY A 11 13.00 -6.94 -10.16
CA GLY A 11 11.96 -6.66 -11.15
C GLY A 11 12.32 -7.38 -12.44
N ALA A 12 11.44 -8.23 -12.94
CA ALA A 12 11.41 -8.67 -14.34
C ALA A 12 10.05 -9.28 -14.64
N GLY A 13 9.33 -8.63 -15.56
CA GLY A 13 8.06 -9.11 -16.09
C GLY A 13 8.18 -10.46 -16.78
N LEU A 14 7.11 -11.24 -16.69
CA LEU A 14 6.91 -12.44 -17.50
C LEU A 14 5.62 -12.30 -18.31
N SER A 15 5.80 -12.01 -19.59
CA SER A 15 4.81 -12.26 -20.63
C SER A 15 4.66 -13.78 -20.79
N LEU A 16 3.47 -14.33 -20.52
CA LEU A 16 3.18 -15.75 -20.74
C LEU A 16 2.06 -15.93 -21.77
N LEU A 17 2.49 -16.32 -22.97
CA LEU A 17 1.66 -16.93 -24.00
C LEU A 17 1.33 -18.38 -23.61
N ALA A 18 0.09 -18.77 -23.90
CA ALA A 18 -0.61 -19.96 -23.46
C ALA A 18 0.06 -21.31 -23.78
N ALA A 19 -0.06 -22.25 -22.82
CA ALA A 19 -0.28 -23.67 -23.09
C ALA A 19 -0.96 -24.31 -21.87
N GLY A 20 -2.02 -25.09 -22.12
CA GLY A 20 -2.86 -25.67 -21.08
C GLY A 20 -2.12 -26.64 -20.16
N ALA A 21 -2.12 -26.30 -18.88
CA ALA A 21 -2.02 -27.23 -17.76
C ALA A 21 -3.06 -26.79 -16.74
N LEU A 22 -3.97 -27.68 -16.38
CA LEU A 22 -4.88 -27.47 -15.24
C LEU A 22 -4.02 -27.62 -13.98
N THR A 23 -3.31 -26.56 -13.61
CA THR A 23 -2.58 -26.49 -12.35
C THR A 23 -3.62 -26.40 -11.24
N LEU A 24 -3.82 -27.51 -10.54
CA LEU A 24 -4.51 -27.55 -9.25
C LEU A 24 -3.65 -26.74 -8.26
N PHE A 25 -3.96 -25.46 -8.12
CA PHE A 25 -3.42 -24.64 -7.05
C PHE A 25 -4.23 -24.95 -5.79
N ALA A 26 -3.57 -25.50 -4.76
CA ALA A 26 -4.10 -25.43 -3.40
C ALA A 26 -4.46 -23.96 -3.11
N PRO A 27 -5.59 -23.66 -2.45
CA PRO A 27 -5.98 -22.29 -2.16
C PRO A 27 -4.88 -21.63 -1.31
N LYS A 28 -4.10 -20.72 -1.92
CA LYS A 28 -3.19 -19.84 -1.19
C LYS A 28 -4.05 -18.78 -0.53
N ILE A 29 -4.25 -18.91 0.77
CA ILE A 29 -4.96 -17.93 1.58
C ILE A 29 -3.92 -17.28 2.49
N ILE A 30 -3.71 -15.97 2.32
CA ILE A 30 -2.74 -15.18 3.10
C ILE A 30 -3.47 -14.62 4.32
N ALA A 31 -2.83 -14.77 5.49
CA ALA A 31 -3.37 -14.40 6.79
C ALA A 31 -3.50 -12.88 6.99
N ALA A 32 -4.49 -12.47 7.77
CA ALA A 32 -4.56 -11.15 8.38
C ALA A 32 -5.04 -11.30 9.83
N HIS A 33 -4.27 -10.75 10.77
CA HIS A 33 -4.71 -10.39 12.13
C HIS A 33 -4.12 -9.02 12.42
N ASP A 34 -4.96 -8.07 12.87
CA ASP A 34 -4.68 -7.27 14.06
C ASP A 34 -5.96 -6.55 14.50
N GLY A 35 -6.26 -6.68 15.79
CA GLY A 35 -7.43 -6.07 16.44
C GLY A 35 -7.74 -6.80 17.75
N ASP A 36 -7.39 -6.20 18.88
CA ASP A 36 -7.55 -6.74 20.24
C ASP A 36 -8.98 -6.55 20.80
N ASP A 37 -9.95 -6.24 19.94
CA ASP A 37 -11.34 -6.00 20.32
C ASP A 37 -12.26 -7.12 19.80
N ASP A 38 -13.27 -7.48 20.61
CA ASP A 38 -14.14 -8.67 20.55
C ASP A 38 -15.05 -8.81 19.28
N GLU A 39 -14.72 -8.15 18.16
CA GLU A 39 -15.51 -8.13 16.92
C GLU A 39 -14.60 -8.38 15.69
N GLY A 40 -14.52 -9.64 15.25
CA GLY A 40 -13.85 -10.02 13.98
C GLY A 40 -12.75 -11.08 14.13
N VAL A 41 -13.09 -12.31 14.53
CA VAL A 41 -12.10 -13.41 14.53
C VAL A 41 -11.95 -13.95 13.11
N HIS A 42 -10.88 -13.57 12.42
CA HIS A 42 -10.42 -14.19 11.18
C HIS A 42 -9.30 -15.18 11.49
N VAL A 43 -9.62 -16.46 11.66
CA VAL A 43 -8.60 -17.51 11.87
C VAL A 43 -8.59 -18.42 10.65
N ILE A 44 -7.47 -18.38 9.92
CA ILE A 44 -7.17 -19.31 8.83
C ILE A 44 -5.90 -20.06 9.19
N ASN A 45 -6.06 -21.21 9.83
CA ASN A 45 -4.95 -22.12 10.11
C ASN A 45 -4.84 -23.13 8.97
N ILE A 46 -3.77 -23.04 8.18
CA ILE A 46 -3.30 -24.14 7.32
C ILE A 46 -2.33 -24.97 8.18
N GLY A 47 -2.86 -26.01 8.84
CA GLY A 47 -2.04 -26.94 9.62
C GLY A 47 -1.43 -28.01 8.72
N ASP A 48 -0.10 -28.06 8.63
CA ASP A 48 0.71 -29.13 8.00
C ASP A 48 0.22 -29.63 6.63
N GLY A 49 -0.16 -28.71 5.72
CA GLY A 49 -0.38 -28.98 4.28
C GLY A 49 -1.59 -29.84 3.91
N ASP A 50 -2.14 -30.62 4.84
CA ASP A 50 -3.25 -31.57 4.62
C ASP A 50 -4.57 -31.11 5.25
N ARG A 51 -4.58 -30.03 6.06
CA ARG A 51 -5.78 -29.53 6.74
C ARG A 51 -5.86 -28.01 6.67
N GLY A 52 -7.09 -27.51 6.57
CA GLY A 52 -7.37 -26.10 6.66
C GLY A 52 -8.62 -25.82 7.48
N SER A 53 -8.69 -24.60 7.99
CA SER A 53 -9.84 -24.08 8.72
C SER A 53 -10.10 -22.64 8.33
N PHE A 54 -11.35 -22.22 8.47
CA PHE A 54 -11.82 -20.87 8.25
C PHE A 54 -12.85 -20.56 9.33
N HIS A 55 -12.76 -19.37 9.89
CA HIS A 55 -13.80 -18.80 10.74
C HIS A 55 -13.99 -17.33 10.39
N LEU A 56 -15.25 -16.92 10.28
CA LEU A 56 -15.67 -15.53 10.17
C LEU A 56 -16.80 -15.32 11.14
N LYS A 57 -16.64 -14.33 12.00
CA LYS A 57 -17.69 -13.80 12.85
C LYS A 57 -17.79 -12.29 12.63
N ASP A 58 -18.90 -11.86 12.06
CA ASP A 58 -19.18 -10.46 11.73
C ASP A 58 -20.68 -10.18 11.99
N GLY A 59 -20.96 -9.31 12.96
CA GLY A 59 -22.32 -9.04 13.44
C GLY A 59 -23.08 -10.32 13.86
N GLU A 60 -24.18 -10.62 13.17
CA GLU A 60 -24.97 -11.85 13.36
C GLU A 60 -24.46 -13.06 12.55
N GLU A 61 -23.54 -12.83 11.61
CA GLU A 61 -22.96 -13.90 10.81
C GLU A 61 -21.85 -14.61 11.59
N ASP A 62 -21.98 -15.93 11.72
CA ASP A 62 -20.99 -16.80 12.33
C ASP A 62 -20.88 -18.05 11.46
N ILE A 63 -19.80 -18.13 10.69
CA ILE A 63 -19.55 -19.23 9.75
C ILE A 63 -18.14 -19.80 9.96
N SER A 64 -18.08 -21.11 10.05
CA SER A 64 -16.84 -21.88 10.13
C SER A 64 -16.80 -22.91 9.02
N ALA A 65 -15.59 -23.22 8.54
CA ALA A 65 -15.34 -24.38 7.72
C ALA A 65 -14.04 -25.07 8.14
N GLU A 66 -14.01 -26.38 8.02
CA GLU A 66 -12.83 -27.21 8.24
C GLU A 66 -12.70 -28.21 7.10
N TRP A 67 -11.48 -28.45 6.63
CA TRP A 67 -11.27 -29.43 5.58
C TRP A 67 -9.96 -30.18 5.76
N LYS A 68 -9.94 -31.37 5.14
CA LYS A 68 -8.75 -32.21 4.99
C LYS A 68 -8.59 -32.53 3.52
N GLY A 69 -7.41 -32.27 2.96
CA GLY A 69 -7.09 -32.47 1.54
C GLY A 69 -7.56 -31.32 0.66
N ASP A 70 -7.22 -31.40 -0.63
CA ASP A 70 -7.58 -30.40 -1.62
C ASP A 70 -9.06 -30.48 -2.00
N PHE A 71 -9.69 -29.34 -2.27
CA PHE A 71 -11.04 -29.28 -2.81
C PHE A 71 -11.16 -28.19 -3.86
N SER A 72 -12.18 -28.31 -4.71
CA SER A 72 -12.57 -27.28 -5.67
C SER A 72 -14.06 -27.04 -5.58
N LEU A 73 -14.46 -25.78 -5.59
CA LEU A 73 -15.87 -25.38 -5.64
C LEU A 73 -16.40 -25.45 -7.08
N SER A 74 -17.70 -25.60 -7.23
CA SER A 74 -18.40 -25.30 -8.48
C SER A 74 -18.40 -23.79 -8.75
N ALA A 75 -18.66 -23.40 -10.00
CA ALA A 75 -18.70 -22.00 -10.41
C ALA A 75 -19.67 -21.13 -9.58
N ASP A 76 -20.83 -21.68 -9.22
CA ASP A 76 -21.83 -21.02 -8.39
C ASP A 76 -21.52 -21.06 -6.89
N GLY A 77 -20.48 -21.79 -6.49
CA GLY A 77 -20.08 -22.00 -5.10
C GLY A 77 -21.04 -22.90 -4.30
N ARG A 78 -21.97 -23.61 -4.94
CA ARG A 78 -23.04 -24.37 -4.26
C ARG A 78 -22.76 -25.88 -4.16
N SER A 79 -21.67 -26.35 -4.73
CA SER A 79 -21.23 -27.74 -4.68
C SER A 79 -19.70 -27.84 -4.74
N LEU A 80 -19.18 -29.02 -4.44
CA LEU A 80 -17.77 -29.36 -4.64
C LEU A 80 -17.61 -30.08 -5.96
N SER A 81 -16.76 -29.56 -6.84
CA SER A 81 -16.37 -30.21 -8.10
C SER A 81 -15.27 -31.25 -7.89
N SER A 82 -14.45 -31.08 -6.84
CA SER A 82 -13.53 -32.09 -6.34
C SER A 82 -13.40 -31.98 -4.82
N LEU A 83 -13.17 -33.12 -4.17
CA LEU A 83 -12.85 -33.20 -2.75
C LEU A 83 -11.91 -34.38 -2.53
N ASP A 84 -10.70 -34.10 -2.08
CA ASP A 84 -9.88 -35.07 -1.36
C ASP A 84 -10.22 -35.01 0.12
N GLY A 85 -10.22 -36.16 0.82
CA GLY A 85 -10.58 -36.23 2.23
C GLY A 85 -12.02 -35.80 2.57
N SER A 86 -12.17 -34.71 3.33
CA SER A 86 -13.43 -34.27 3.93
C SER A 86 -13.51 -32.74 4.01
N PHE A 87 -14.73 -32.20 3.91
CA PHE A 87 -14.99 -30.78 4.07
C PHE A 87 -16.23 -30.60 4.95
N GLU A 88 -16.16 -29.75 5.97
CA GLU A 88 -17.23 -29.40 6.88
C GLU A 88 -17.44 -27.89 6.81
N VAL A 89 -18.70 -27.47 6.74
CA VAL A 89 -19.09 -26.06 6.86
C VAL A 89 -20.28 -25.96 7.79
N SER A 90 -20.24 -25.00 8.70
CA SER A 90 -21.32 -24.68 9.62
C SER A 90 -21.55 -23.18 9.69
N ALA A 91 -22.80 -22.77 9.80
CA ALA A 91 -23.16 -21.39 10.04
C ALA A 91 -24.34 -21.27 10.99
N LYS A 92 -24.36 -20.22 11.81
CA LYS A 92 -25.52 -19.85 12.61
C LYS A 92 -26.50 -19.07 11.74
N GLN A 93 -27.72 -19.56 11.59
CA GLN A 93 -28.79 -18.89 10.84
C GLN A 93 -30.04 -18.82 11.70
N ARG A 94 -30.55 -17.62 11.96
CA ARG A 94 -31.79 -17.38 12.75
C ARG A 94 -31.78 -18.05 14.14
N GLY A 95 -30.61 -18.19 14.75
CA GLY A 95 -30.44 -18.80 16.07
C GLY A 95 -30.16 -20.30 16.06
N GLU A 96 -30.30 -20.98 14.91
CA GLU A 96 -30.01 -22.40 14.74
C GLU A 96 -28.64 -22.59 14.08
N VAL A 97 -27.91 -23.63 14.48
CA VAL A 97 -26.63 -24.00 13.85
C VAL A 97 -26.89 -25.02 12.74
N HIS A 98 -26.70 -24.59 11.49
CA HIS A 98 -26.76 -25.46 10.34
C HIS A 98 -25.36 -25.94 9.98
N LYS A 99 -25.24 -27.22 9.64
CA LYS A 99 -23.98 -27.82 9.22
C LYS A 99 -24.14 -28.75 8.02
N ALA A 100 -23.15 -28.76 7.14
CA ALA A 100 -22.98 -29.74 6.07
C ALA A 100 -21.59 -30.39 6.15
N VAL A 101 -21.55 -31.72 6.12
CA VAL A 101 -20.32 -32.53 6.11
C VAL A 101 -20.25 -33.30 4.80
N TYR A 102 -19.23 -32.99 4.02
CA TYR A 102 -18.91 -33.59 2.74
C TYR A 102 -17.79 -34.62 2.89
N SER A 103 -17.99 -35.78 2.27
CA SER A 103 -16.98 -36.83 2.25
C SER A 103 -16.96 -37.55 0.91
N ARG A 104 -15.77 -37.97 0.51
CA ARG A 104 -15.58 -38.81 -0.68
C ARG A 104 -16.10 -40.23 -0.42
N ASN A 105 -16.99 -40.72 -1.28
CA ASN A 105 -17.52 -42.07 -1.30
C ASN A 105 -17.23 -42.70 -2.68
N GLY A 106 -16.06 -43.33 -2.82
CA GLY A 106 -15.53 -43.71 -4.13
C GLY A 106 -15.25 -42.46 -4.99
N ASP A 107 -15.79 -42.43 -6.21
CA ASP A 107 -15.67 -41.25 -7.11
C ASP A 107 -16.73 -40.17 -6.84
N ALA A 108 -17.74 -40.45 -6.01
CA ALA A 108 -18.82 -39.52 -5.69
C ALA A 108 -18.53 -38.73 -4.42
N ILE A 109 -19.02 -37.49 -4.36
CA ILE A 109 -19.02 -36.67 -3.13
C ILE A 109 -20.40 -36.82 -2.48
N SER A 110 -20.43 -37.28 -1.23
CA SER A 110 -21.65 -37.39 -0.44
C SER A 110 -21.73 -36.27 0.59
N VAL A 111 -22.95 -35.84 0.92
CA VAL A 111 -23.19 -34.79 1.93
C VAL A 111 -24.17 -35.26 3.00
N LYS A 112 -23.88 -34.90 4.25
CA LYS A 112 -24.78 -35.06 5.40
C LYS A 112 -25.02 -33.70 6.03
N THR A 113 -26.28 -33.37 6.30
CA THR A 113 -26.67 -32.11 6.91
C THR A 113 -27.13 -32.30 8.36
N PHE A 114 -26.92 -31.27 9.17
CA PHE A 114 -27.29 -31.24 10.57
C PHE A 114 -27.92 -29.89 10.94
N VAL A 115 -28.85 -29.90 11.89
CA VAL A 115 -29.45 -28.71 12.52
C VAL A 115 -29.32 -28.89 14.03
N ASP A 116 -28.65 -27.96 14.71
CA ASP A 116 -28.34 -28.03 16.15
C ASP A 116 -27.70 -29.36 16.59
N GLY A 117 -26.88 -29.93 15.71
CA GLY A 117 -26.18 -31.21 15.92
C GLY A 117 -26.98 -32.46 15.58
N GLU A 118 -28.28 -32.34 15.30
CA GLU A 118 -29.13 -33.45 14.88
C GLU A 118 -29.11 -33.64 13.36
N ALA A 119 -28.99 -34.89 12.91
CA ALA A 119 -28.96 -35.19 11.47
C ALA A 119 -30.31 -34.86 10.80
N ALA A 120 -30.29 -34.02 9.77
CA ALA A 120 -31.48 -33.67 9.02
C ALA A 120 -31.89 -34.79 8.04
N ALA A 121 -33.18 -34.86 7.71
CA ALA A 121 -33.69 -35.84 6.75
C ALA A 121 -33.11 -35.60 5.35
N SER A 122 -32.65 -36.65 4.68
CA SER A 122 -32.16 -36.56 3.30
C SER A 122 -33.26 -36.13 2.33
N GLY A 123 -32.89 -35.35 1.30
CA GLY A 123 -33.79 -34.92 0.25
C GLY A 123 -33.50 -33.50 -0.25
N PRO A 124 -34.32 -32.97 -1.18
CA PRO A 124 -34.04 -31.71 -1.88
C PRO A 124 -33.83 -30.50 -0.97
N GLN A 125 -34.51 -30.46 0.19
CA GLN A 125 -34.34 -29.37 1.14
C GLN A 125 -32.97 -29.41 1.83
N SER A 126 -32.50 -30.60 2.19
CA SER A 126 -31.17 -30.80 2.78
C SER A 126 -30.07 -30.54 1.77
N ASP A 127 -30.25 -30.98 0.52
CA ASP A 127 -29.30 -30.70 -0.56
C ASP A 127 -29.20 -29.19 -0.83
N LYS A 128 -30.35 -28.50 -0.84
CA LYS A 128 -30.39 -27.04 -0.96
C LYS A 128 -29.68 -26.36 0.21
N SER A 129 -29.98 -26.76 1.44
CA SER A 129 -29.37 -26.20 2.66
C SER A 129 -27.86 -26.38 2.68
N ALA A 130 -27.36 -27.54 2.22
CA ALA A 130 -25.93 -27.78 2.10
C ALA A 130 -25.29 -26.86 1.05
N GLY A 131 -25.93 -26.71 -0.11
CA GLY A 131 -25.46 -25.79 -1.14
C GLY A 131 -25.52 -24.31 -0.72
N ASP A 132 -26.50 -23.92 0.09
CA ASP A 132 -26.58 -22.58 0.68
C ASP A 132 -25.42 -22.33 1.65
N LEU A 133 -25.04 -23.32 2.47
CA LEU A 133 -23.87 -23.23 3.36
C LEU A 133 -22.54 -23.13 2.59
N LEU A 134 -22.34 -23.93 1.55
CA LEU A 134 -21.14 -23.83 0.71
C LEU A 134 -21.05 -22.47 0.01
N GLN A 135 -22.17 -21.92 -0.46
CA GLN A 135 -22.17 -20.62 -1.11
C GLN A 135 -21.88 -19.51 -0.11
N LEU A 136 -22.42 -19.60 1.10
CA LEU A 136 -22.08 -18.68 2.18
C LEU A 136 -20.56 -18.74 2.46
N PHE A 137 -20.00 -19.94 2.63
CA PHE A 137 -18.56 -20.11 2.78
C PHE A 137 -17.77 -19.49 1.61
N ALA A 138 -18.18 -19.72 0.37
CA ALA A 138 -17.49 -19.18 -0.79
C ALA A 138 -17.56 -17.64 -0.86
N ARG A 139 -18.64 -17.03 -0.36
CA ARG A 139 -18.83 -15.56 -0.30
C ARG A 139 -18.15 -14.89 0.90
N SER A 140 -17.96 -15.65 1.98
CA SER A 140 -17.30 -15.17 3.20
C SER A 140 -15.79 -15.33 3.12
N SER A 141 -15.30 -16.42 2.52
CA SER A 141 -13.87 -16.76 2.49
C SER A 141 -13.12 -16.27 1.26
N GLY A 142 -13.81 -15.98 0.16
CA GLY A 142 -13.15 -15.66 -1.11
C GLY A 142 -12.49 -16.86 -1.80
N VAL A 143 -12.60 -18.07 -1.25
CA VAL A 143 -11.99 -19.28 -1.83
C VAL A 143 -12.50 -19.50 -3.25
N GLY A 144 -11.56 -19.69 -4.18
CA GLY A 144 -11.85 -19.90 -5.60
C GLY A 144 -12.34 -18.64 -6.32
N ALA A 145 -12.11 -17.43 -5.80
CA ALA A 145 -12.49 -16.16 -6.41
C ALA A 145 -12.17 -16.11 -7.91
N GLU A 146 -10.92 -16.37 -8.31
CA GLU A 146 -10.51 -16.33 -9.72
C GLU A 146 -11.35 -17.24 -10.62
N THR A 147 -11.54 -18.50 -10.20
CA THR A 147 -12.32 -19.48 -10.98
C THR A 147 -13.79 -19.07 -11.07
N ARG A 148 -14.37 -18.58 -9.96
CA ARG A 148 -15.77 -18.15 -9.88
C ARG A 148 -15.99 -16.88 -10.70
N VAL A 149 -15.13 -15.87 -10.59
CA VAL A 149 -15.15 -14.65 -11.40
C VAL A 149 -15.07 -14.98 -12.89
N LYS A 150 -14.15 -15.86 -13.30
CA LYS A 150 -14.04 -16.29 -14.70
C LYS A 150 -15.34 -16.93 -15.22
N ALA A 151 -15.99 -17.77 -14.41
CA ALA A 151 -17.25 -18.40 -14.78
C ALA A 151 -18.42 -17.39 -14.85
N MET A 152 -18.47 -16.42 -13.93
CA MET A 152 -19.47 -15.34 -13.94
C MET A 152 -19.27 -14.42 -15.14
N LEU A 153 -18.02 -14.05 -15.46
CA LEU A 153 -17.69 -13.30 -16.67
C LEU A 153 -18.17 -14.02 -17.94
N ALA A 154 -17.94 -15.34 -18.03
CA ALA A 154 -18.34 -16.12 -19.19
C ALA A 154 -19.86 -16.24 -19.37
N SER A 155 -20.63 -16.21 -18.29
CA SER A 155 -22.09 -16.43 -18.31
C SER A 155 -22.92 -15.15 -18.31
N GLY A 156 -22.43 -14.08 -17.66
CA GLY A 156 -23.17 -12.83 -17.48
C GLY A 156 -22.32 -11.55 -17.55
N GLY A 157 -21.04 -11.65 -17.92
CA GLY A 157 -20.15 -10.51 -18.07
C GLY A 157 -19.80 -9.81 -16.75
N LYS A 158 -19.26 -8.58 -16.84
CA LYS A 158 -18.83 -7.79 -15.68
C LYS A 158 -19.96 -7.51 -14.69
N ALA A 159 -21.17 -7.25 -15.19
CA ALA A 159 -22.35 -7.00 -14.37
C ALA A 159 -22.63 -8.16 -13.41
N ALA A 160 -22.55 -9.41 -13.88
CA ALA A 160 -22.76 -10.58 -13.03
C ALA A 160 -21.70 -10.73 -11.92
N VAL A 161 -20.47 -10.29 -12.17
CA VAL A 161 -19.40 -10.29 -11.16
C VAL A 161 -19.63 -9.17 -10.14
N ILE A 162 -19.93 -7.95 -10.59
CA ILE A 162 -20.20 -6.81 -9.70
C ILE A 162 -21.41 -7.12 -8.80
N ASP A 163 -22.49 -7.68 -9.36
CA ASP A 163 -23.65 -8.11 -8.58
C ASP A 163 -23.31 -9.20 -7.55
N GLU A 164 -22.30 -10.04 -7.81
CA GLU A 164 -21.81 -11.00 -6.81
C GLU A 164 -20.96 -10.30 -5.75
N ILE A 165 -20.10 -9.35 -6.12
CA ILE A 165 -19.28 -8.57 -5.20
C ILE A 165 -20.15 -7.83 -4.17
N GLU A 166 -21.29 -7.29 -4.58
CA GLU A 166 -22.29 -6.68 -3.69
C GLU A 166 -22.89 -7.66 -2.66
N ARG A 167 -22.86 -8.97 -2.94
CA ARG A 167 -23.40 -10.02 -2.06
C ARG A 167 -22.34 -10.70 -1.20
N LEU A 168 -21.08 -10.25 -1.25
CA LEU A 168 -19.99 -10.78 -0.43
C LEU A 168 -20.03 -10.16 0.96
N ASN A 169 -19.74 -10.99 1.96
CA ASN A 169 -19.81 -10.63 3.38
C ASN A 169 -18.43 -10.52 4.05
N GLY A 170 -17.37 -11.07 3.45
CA GLY A 170 -16.02 -10.99 4.01
C GLY A 170 -15.17 -9.94 3.33
N SER A 171 -14.51 -9.06 4.11
CA SER A 171 -13.53 -8.08 3.61
C SER A 171 -12.51 -8.71 2.66
N HIS A 172 -11.92 -9.85 3.06
CA HIS A 172 -10.99 -10.60 2.21
C HIS A 172 -11.63 -11.11 0.92
N ALA A 173 -12.87 -11.63 0.99
CA ALA A 173 -13.58 -12.10 -0.19
C ALA A 173 -13.85 -10.97 -1.18
N ILE A 174 -14.27 -9.80 -0.70
CA ILE A 174 -14.51 -8.62 -1.54
C ILE A 174 -13.23 -8.22 -2.26
N GLY A 175 -12.12 -8.07 -1.53
CA GLY A 175 -10.82 -7.76 -2.12
C GLY A 175 -10.39 -8.77 -3.17
N ALA A 176 -10.48 -10.07 -2.87
CA ALA A 176 -10.11 -11.14 -3.79
C ALA A 176 -10.96 -11.17 -5.08
N TYR A 177 -12.25 -10.85 -5.00
CA TYR A 177 -13.11 -10.77 -6.18
C TYR A 177 -12.84 -9.52 -7.01
N VAL A 178 -12.56 -8.38 -6.38
CA VAL A 178 -12.16 -7.16 -7.08
C VAL A 178 -10.83 -7.39 -7.82
N GLU A 179 -9.84 -7.98 -7.14
CA GLU A 179 -8.55 -8.33 -7.74
C GLU A 179 -8.72 -9.27 -8.95
N ALA A 180 -9.48 -10.36 -8.77
CA ALA A 180 -9.75 -11.31 -9.85
C ALA A 180 -10.48 -10.66 -11.04
N LEU A 181 -11.44 -9.77 -10.78
CA LEU A 181 -12.17 -9.05 -11.84
C LEU A 181 -11.24 -8.08 -12.58
N ALA A 182 -10.44 -7.30 -11.85
CA ALA A 182 -9.48 -6.36 -12.41
C ALA A 182 -8.45 -7.07 -13.29
N GLY A 183 -7.97 -8.25 -12.90
CA GLY A 183 -7.04 -9.03 -13.73
C GLY A 183 -7.69 -9.67 -14.96
N ALA A 184 -9.00 -9.95 -14.93
CA ALA A 184 -9.67 -10.76 -15.94
C ALA A 184 -10.40 -9.96 -17.03
N ALA A 185 -10.72 -8.68 -16.81
CA ALA A 185 -11.46 -7.88 -17.78
C ALA A 185 -11.12 -6.38 -17.70
N PRO A 186 -11.18 -5.64 -18.84
CA PRO A 186 -11.09 -4.18 -18.82
C PRO A 186 -12.34 -3.57 -18.19
N LEU A 187 -12.13 -2.66 -17.24
CA LEU A 187 -13.16 -1.96 -16.49
C LEU A 187 -13.40 -0.57 -17.08
N THR A 188 -14.66 -0.16 -17.08
CA THR A 188 -15.07 1.22 -17.40
C THR A 188 -15.08 2.06 -16.13
N ALA A 189 -15.08 3.39 -16.25
CA ALA A 189 -15.21 4.29 -15.10
C ALA A 189 -16.46 3.96 -14.23
N ASP A 190 -17.59 3.58 -14.85
CA ASP A 190 -18.79 3.15 -14.11
C ASP A 190 -18.58 1.84 -13.32
N ASP A 191 -17.80 0.90 -13.87
CA ASP A 191 -17.42 -0.31 -13.14
C ASP A 191 -16.54 0.06 -11.93
N ILE A 192 -15.52 0.92 -12.13
CA ILE A 192 -14.63 1.39 -11.05
C ILE A 192 -15.43 2.11 -9.95
N GLY A 193 -16.38 2.97 -10.31
CA GLY A 193 -17.24 3.67 -9.36
C GLY A 193 -18.07 2.72 -8.49
N LYS A 194 -18.58 1.62 -9.05
CA LYS A 194 -19.31 0.60 -8.29
C LYS A 194 -18.39 -0.17 -7.34
N LEU A 195 -17.22 -0.59 -7.84
CA LEU A 195 -16.25 -1.34 -7.02
C LEU A 195 -15.71 -0.48 -5.88
N THR A 196 -15.37 0.78 -6.12
CA THR A 196 -14.90 1.71 -5.09
C THR A 196 -15.99 2.04 -4.07
N ALA A 197 -17.24 2.23 -4.50
CA ALA A 197 -18.37 2.40 -3.58
C ALA A 197 -18.54 1.19 -2.66
N ARG A 198 -18.35 -0.03 -3.17
CA ARG A 198 -18.40 -1.24 -2.35
C ARG A 198 -17.21 -1.37 -1.40
N LEU A 199 -16.01 -1.00 -1.85
CA LEU A 199 -14.79 -1.04 -1.05
C LEU A 199 -14.78 -0.01 0.09
N ALA A 200 -15.49 1.12 -0.06
CA ALA A 200 -15.60 2.12 1.01
C ALA A 200 -16.27 1.59 2.29
N GLY A 201 -17.05 0.50 2.19
CA GLY A 201 -17.68 -0.18 3.33
C GLY A 201 -17.00 -1.51 3.67
N VAL A 202 -15.74 -1.70 3.31
CA VAL A 202 -14.91 -2.83 3.75
C VAL A 202 -14.17 -2.41 5.02
N ASP A 203 -14.05 -3.29 6.01
CA ASP A 203 -13.36 -2.92 7.26
C ASP A 203 -11.85 -3.18 7.18
N SER A 204 -11.43 -4.25 6.48
CA SER A 204 -10.00 -4.58 6.38
C SER A 204 -9.25 -3.65 5.43
N ASP A 205 -8.34 -2.87 6.00
CA ASP A 205 -7.42 -2.02 5.25
C ASP A 205 -6.53 -2.80 4.29
N TYR A 206 -6.03 -3.96 4.73
CA TYR A 206 -5.29 -4.87 3.84
C TYR A 206 -6.13 -5.26 2.62
N ALA A 207 -7.42 -5.57 2.79
CA ALA A 207 -8.30 -5.93 1.69
C ALA A 207 -8.57 -4.74 0.75
N LYS A 208 -8.81 -3.53 1.29
CA LYS A 208 -8.93 -2.29 0.50
C LYS A 208 -7.66 -2.06 -0.32
N ARG A 209 -6.49 -2.05 0.33
CA ARG A 209 -5.18 -1.86 -0.31
C ARG A 209 -4.91 -2.89 -1.40
N SER A 210 -5.20 -4.17 -1.14
CA SER A 210 -5.03 -5.24 -2.14
C SER A 210 -5.91 -5.02 -3.37
N ALA A 211 -7.17 -4.66 -3.16
CA ALA A 211 -8.10 -4.36 -4.25
C ALA A 211 -7.68 -3.12 -5.04
N ILE A 212 -7.27 -2.05 -4.35
CA ILE A 212 -6.79 -0.81 -4.96
C ILE A 212 -5.53 -1.08 -5.79
N ALA A 213 -4.54 -1.78 -5.25
CA ALA A 213 -3.32 -2.14 -5.97
C ALA A 213 -3.62 -2.93 -7.25
N ALA A 214 -4.59 -3.86 -7.20
CA ALA A 214 -5.01 -4.61 -8.37
C ALA A 214 -5.66 -3.72 -9.45
N LEU A 215 -6.50 -2.76 -9.04
CA LEU A 215 -7.10 -1.79 -9.96
C LEU A 215 -6.01 -0.89 -10.58
N LEU A 216 -5.12 -0.34 -9.78
CA LEU A 216 -4.00 0.49 -10.23
C LEU A 216 -3.10 -0.26 -11.21
N THR A 217 -2.81 -1.54 -10.95
CA THR A 217 -1.91 -2.34 -11.77
C THR A 217 -2.54 -2.80 -13.07
N ALA A 218 -3.78 -3.29 -13.03
CA ALA A 218 -4.39 -3.99 -14.16
C ALA A 218 -5.19 -3.07 -15.10
N GLN A 219 -5.58 -1.87 -14.65
CA GLN A 219 -6.52 -1.02 -15.36
C GLN A 219 -5.91 0.27 -15.89
N GLN A 220 -6.50 0.76 -16.99
CA GLN A 220 -6.27 2.11 -17.47
C GLN A 220 -7.28 3.03 -16.78
N LEU A 221 -6.79 3.94 -15.96
CA LEU A 221 -7.61 4.78 -15.10
C LEU A 221 -7.57 6.23 -15.59
N ASP A 222 -8.73 6.84 -15.70
CA ASP A 222 -8.84 8.29 -15.91
C ASP A 222 -8.78 9.06 -14.58
N ASP A 223 -8.70 10.38 -14.64
CA ASP A 223 -8.63 11.25 -13.45
C ASP A 223 -9.81 11.04 -12.48
N GLN A 224 -10.99 10.70 -13.01
CA GLN A 224 -12.17 10.42 -12.19
C GLN A 224 -12.00 9.11 -11.42
N SER A 225 -11.57 8.05 -12.10
CA SER A 225 -11.32 6.74 -11.49
C SER A 225 -10.21 6.82 -10.43
N ILE A 226 -9.16 7.59 -10.68
CA ILE A 226 -8.10 7.85 -9.69
C ILE A 226 -8.67 8.59 -8.47
N THR A 227 -9.51 9.60 -8.69
CA THR A 227 -10.15 10.34 -7.58
C THR A 227 -11.02 9.42 -6.72
N GLU A 228 -11.77 8.51 -7.33
CA GLU A 228 -12.60 7.53 -6.62
C GLU A 228 -11.76 6.53 -5.82
N ILE A 229 -10.68 6.02 -6.41
CA ILE A 229 -9.72 5.14 -5.72
C ILE A 229 -9.10 5.85 -4.50
N ILE A 230 -8.68 7.11 -4.66
CA ILE A 230 -8.14 7.87 -3.53
C ILE A 230 -9.23 8.13 -2.47
N GLY A 231 -10.49 8.29 -2.88
CA GLY A 231 -11.62 8.37 -1.95
C GLY A 231 -11.74 7.14 -1.04
N VAL A 232 -11.51 5.93 -1.58
CA VAL A 232 -11.45 4.70 -0.78
C VAL A 232 -10.18 4.68 0.07
N ALA A 233 -9.03 5.05 -0.49
CA ALA A 233 -7.76 5.08 0.24
C ALA A 233 -7.85 5.94 1.50
N LYS A 234 -8.56 7.07 1.47
CA LYS A 234 -8.79 7.92 2.65
C LYS A 234 -9.58 7.27 3.80
N THR A 235 -10.19 6.10 3.57
CA THR A 235 -10.87 5.32 4.60
C THR A 235 -9.99 4.25 5.23
N ILE A 236 -8.72 4.18 4.83
CA ILE A 236 -7.71 3.30 5.41
C ILE A 236 -7.09 4.00 6.62
N GLU A 237 -7.01 3.30 7.74
CA GLU A 237 -6.42 3.76 9.00
C GLU A 237 -4.94 3.40 9.10
N GLY A 238 -4.53 2.28 8.48
CA GLY A 238 -3.13 1.83 8.45
C GLY A 238 -2.21 2.73 7.61
N ASP A 239 -1.26 3.39 8.27
CA ASP A 239 -0.18 4.17 7.62
C ASP A 239 0.58 3.37 6.56
N HIS A 240 0.87 2.11 6.87
CA HIS A 240 1.61 1.22 5.97
C HIS A 240 0.84 0.95 4.67
N GLU A 241 -0.46 0.67 4.78
CA GLU A 241 -1.36 0.46 3.64
C GLU A 241 -1.52 1.74 2.81
N LEU A 242 -1.67 2.90 3.47
CA LEU A 242 -1.74 4.20 2.80
C LEU A 242 -0.47 4.50 2.01
N ARG A 243 0.71 4.32 2.61
CA ARG A 243 2.00 4.49 1.94
C ARG A 243 2.09 3.62 0.69
N LEU A 244 1.75 2.33 0.78
CA LEU A 244 1.81 1.41 -0.37
C LEU A 244 0.93 1.90 -1.53
N ILE A 245 -0.25 2.46 -1.24
CA ILE A 245 -1.12 3.03 -2.28
C ILE A 245 -0.48 4.27 -2.91
N VAL A 246 0.19 5.12 -2.12
CA VAL A 246 0.92 6.27 -2.65
C VAL A 246 2.05 5.82 -3.58
N GLU A 247 2.80 4.79 -3.20
CA GLU A 247 3.85 4.19 -4.04
C GLU A 247 3.28 3.68 -5.38
N ASP A 248 2.21 2.88 -5.35
CA ASP A 248 1.55 2.37 -6.55
C ASP A 248 1.01 3.49 -7.48
N LEU A 249 0.60 4.62 -6.90
CA LEU A 249 0.15 5.81 -7.64
C LEU A 249 1.33 6.58 -8.24
N ALA A 250 2.45 6.68 -7.51
CA ALA A 250 3.65 7.40 -7.94
C ALA A 250 4.37 6.72 -9.12
N GLU A 251 4.20 5.41 -9.29
CA GLU A 251 4.67 4.66 -10.46
C GLU A 251 3.95 5.02 -11.77
N LYS A 252 2.91 5.85 -11.72
CA LYS A 252 2.10 6.24 -12.88
C LYS A 252 2.35 7.70 -13.26
N PRO A 253 2.15 8.08 -14.53
CA PRO A 253 2.11 9.49 -14.91
C PRO A 253 0.96 10.19 -14.17
N LEU A 254 1.32 11.11 -13.26
CA LEU A 254 0.35 11.91 -12.52
C LEU A 254 0.18 13.28 -13.19
N THR A 255 -1.07 13.66 -13.42
CA THR A 255 -1.40 15.06 -13.73
C THR A 255 -1.14 15.94 -12.51
N ASP A 256 -0.93 17.25 -12.68
CA ASP A 256 -0.77 18.18 -11.54
C ASP A 256 -1.93 18.09 -10.53
N ARG A 257 -3.15 17.83 -11.03
CA ARG A 257 -4.33 17.60 -10.21
C ARG A 257 -4.17 16.33 -9.37
N ASN A 258 -3.85 15.20 -10.01
CA ASN A 258 -3.73 13.93 -9.29
C ASN A 258 -2.56 13.96 -8.32
N PHE A 259 -1.42 14.55 -8.71
CA PHE A 259 -0.28 14.75 -7.82
C PHE A 259 -0.69 15.48 -6.54
N ALA A 260 -1.43 16.59 -6.66
CA ALA A 260 -1.91 17.33 -5.49
C ALA A 260 -2.86 16.52 -4.60
N ILE A 261 -3.72 15.68 -5.19
CA ILE A 261 -4.64 14.81 -4.43
C ILE A 261 -3.85 13.71 -3.71
N VAL A 262 -2.85 13.10 -4.37
CA VAL A 262 -1.99 12.07 -3.75
C VAL A 262 -1.14 12.69 -2.63
N THR A 263 -0.59 13.89 -2.81
CA THR A 263 0.11 14.58 -1.71
C THR A 263 -0.82 14.85 -0.53
N ALA A 264 -2.09 15.17 -0.76
CA ALA A 264 -3.06 15.34 0.32
C ALA A 264 -3.35 14.03 1.06
N LEU A 265 -3.29 12.87 0.38
CA LEU A 265 -3.42 11.55 1.01
C LEU A 265 -2.25 11.26 1.97
N ILE A 266 -1.03 11.68 1.63
CA ILE A 266 0.14 11.58 2.54
C ILE A 266 -0.11 12.34 3.85
N GLY A 267 -0.89 13.42 3.81
CA GLY A 267 -1.23 14.20 5.01
C GLY A 267 -2.02 13.42 6.07
N GLU A 268 -2.70 12.34 5.67
CA GLU A 268 -3.45 11.45 6.55
C GLU A 268 -2.54 10.42 7.27
N ILE A 269 -1.30 10.26 6.83
CA ILE A 269 -0.33 9.34 7.45
C ILE A 269 0.24 9.99 8.72
N GLU A 270 0.34 9.22 9.81
CA GLU A 270 0.83 9.70 11.11
C GLU A 270 2.33 9.48 11.29
N GLY A 271 2.87 8.32 10.91
CA GLY A 271 4.27 7.96 11.14
C GLY A 271 5.26 8.62 10.19
N ASP A 272 6.26 9.32 10.73
CA ASP A 272 7.36 9.98 10.00
C ASP A 272 8.01 9.07 8.94
N HIS A 273 8.28 7.82 9.30
CA HIS A 273 8.93 6.86 8.40
C HIS A 273 8.08 6.55 7.16
N GLU A 274 6.77 6.38 7.36
CA GLU A 274 5.82 6.07 6.30
C GLU A 274 5.57 7.31 5.43
N VAL A 275 5.45 8.51 6.06
CA VAL A 275 5.41 9.79 5.35
C VAL A 275 6.65 9.98 4.47
N ARG A 276 7.86 9.75 5.01
CA ARG A 276 9.10 9.88 4.25
C ARG A 276 9.09 8.98 3.03
N LEU A 277 8.75 7.70 3.17
CA LEU A 277 8.71 6.77 2.03
C LEU A 277 7.69 7.21 0.98
N ALA A 278 6.49 7.61 1.41
CA ALA A 278 5.44 8.08 0.51
C ALA A 278 5.86 9.35 -0.24
N VAL A 279 6.48 10.31 0.45
CA VAL A 279 7.06 11.52 -0.16
C VAL A 279 8.18 11.17 -1.12
N ALA A 280 9.10 10.28 -0.74
CA ALA A 280 10.22 9.87 -1.59
C ALA A 280 9.72 9.28 -2.90
N ALA A 281 8.71 8.40 -2.87
CA ALA A 281 8.09 7.87 -4.08
C ALA A 281 7.53 8.98 -4.98
N MET A 282 6.84 9.98 -4.41
CA MET A 282 6.32 11.12 -5.17
C MET A 282 7.42 12.02 -5.74
N LEU A 283 8.52 12.20 -5.00
CA LEU A 283 9.69 12.97 -5.45
C LEU A 283 10.43 12.25 -6.57
N GLU A 284 10.53 10.93 -6.50
CA GLU A 284 11.21 10.07 -7.46
C GLU A 284 10.39 9.85 -8.74
N SER A 285 9.07 10.03 -8.69
CA SER A 285 8.17 9.95 -9.84
C SER A 285 8.66 10.78 -11.04
N GLU A 286 8.66 10.17 -12.22
CA GLU A 286 9.14 10.78 -13.44
C GLU A 286 8.21 11.91 -13.93
N GLU A 287 8.76 12.81 -14.74
CA GLU A 287 8.00 13.87 -15.45
C GLU A 287 7.22 14.86 -14.55
N GLN A 288 7.63 15.03 -13.28
CA GLN A 288 6.97 15.96 -12.36
C GLN A 288 7.44 17.41 -12.52
N SER A 289 6.49 18.34 -12.38
CA SER A 289 6.76 19.77 -12.44
C SER A 289 7.50 20.25 -11.18
N ASP A 290 8.28 21.33 -11.32
CA ASP A 290 8.94 22.02 -10.20
C ASP A 290 7.96 22.34 -9.05
N ALA A 291 6.73 22.75 -9.40
CA ALA A 291 5.67 23.02 -8.42
C ALA A 291 5.21 21.77 -7.66
N ASN A 292 5.20 20.60 -8.29
CA ASN A 292 4.82 19.34 -7.66
C ASN A 292 5.92 18.84 -6.71
N ILE A 293 7.20 18.92 -7.12
CA ILE A 293 8.34 18.61 -6.26
C ILE A 293 8.35 19.53 -5.02
N ALA A 294 8.17 20.84 -5.23
CA ALA A 294 8.05 21.79 -4.13
C ALA A 294 6.89 21.47 -3.18
N ARG A 295 5.76 20.99 -3.71
CA ARG A 295 4.60 20.57 -2.91
C ARG A 295 4.92 19.34 -2.06
N ALA A 296 5.57 18.33 -2.62
CA ALA A 296 5.95 17.12 -1.89
C ALA A 296 6.98 17.43 -0.78
N LEU A 297 8.00 18.26 -1.05
CA LEU A 297 8.95 18.73 -0.04
C LEU A 297 8.27 19.55 1.07
N THR A 298 7.30 20.38 0.72
CA THR A 298 6.51 21.13 1.71
C THR A 298 5.70 20.19 2.59
N MET A 299 5.06 19.17 2.01
CA MET A 299 4.34 18.14 2.76
C MET A 299 5.27 17.40 3.73
N ALA A 300 6.47 17.03 3.29
CA ALA A 300 7.48 16.41 4.14
C ALA A 300 7.82 17.29 5.35
N ALA A 301 8.09 18.58 5.12
CA ALA A 301 8.43 19.54 6.17
C ALA A 301 7.29 19.84 7.14
N GLU A 302 6.03 19.64 6.72
CA GLU A 302 4.83 19.85 7.56
C GLU A 302 4.47 18.61 8.38
N LYS A 303 4.78 17.41 7.88
CA LYS A 303 4.33 16.13 8.46
C LYS A 303 5.40 15.35 9.18
N ILE A 304 6.67 15.50 8.82
CA ILE A 304 7.77 14.77 9.44
C ILE A 304 8.33 15.60 10.60
N GLU A 305 8.26 15.04 11.81
CA GLU A 305 8.83 15.67 13.01
C GLU A 305 10.32 15.32 13.20
N GLY A 306 10.74 14.12 12.82
CA GLY A 306 12.10 13.63 12.99
C GLY A 306 13.11 14.19 11.99
N ASP A 307 14.15 14.84 12.51
CA ASP A 307 15.29 15.39 11.75
C ASP A 307 15.86 14.43 10.71
N TYR A 308 16.09 13.18 11.11
CA TYR A 308 16.66 12.14 10.27
C TYR A 308 15.77 11.82 9.08
N GLU A 309 14.46 11.63 9.31
CA GLU A 309 13.51 11.29 8.26
C GLU A 309 13.28 12.47 7.31
N LEU A 310 13.24 13.71 7.84
CA LEU A 310 13.08 14.92 7.03
C LEU A 310 14.30 15.17 6.14
N ARG A 311 15.52 14.97 6.66
CA ARG A 311 16.74 15.00 5.84
C ARG A 311 16.67 13.99 4.71
N LEU A 312 16.30 12.74 4.98
CA LEU A 312 16.20 11.71 3.95
C LEU A 312 15.14 12.05 2.89
N ALA A 313 14.04 12.72 3.27
CA ALA A 313 13.06 13.20 2.30
C ALA A 313 13.62 14.29 1.37
N ILE A 314 14.49 15.18 1.90
CA ILE A 314 15.20 16.18 1.10
C ILE A 314 16.20 15.49 0.14
N GLU A 315 16.96 14.51 0.64
CA GLU A 315 17.90 13.72 -0.19
C GLU A 315 17.20 12.99 -1.34
N ALA A 316 15.99 12.47 -1.12
CA ALA A 316 15.21 11.81 -2.17
C ALA A 316 14.83 12.74 -3.35
N ALA A 317 14.81 14.06 -3.15
CA ALA A 317 14.60 14.99 -4.26
C ALA A 317 15.79 15.05 -5.22
N GLY A 318 17.01 14.77 -4.74
CA GLY A 318 18.27 14.81 -5.51
C GLY A 318 18.41 16.09 -6.33
N ASP A 319 18.87 15.96 -7.58
CA ASP A 319 19.08 17.09 -8.52
C ASP A 319 17.82 17.94 -8.77
N ARG A 320 16.61 17.46 -8.42
CA ARG A 320 15.37 18.23 -8.61
C ARG A 320 15.34 19.49 -7.73
N VAL A 321 16.11 19.55 -6.64
CA VAL A 321 16.23 20.76 -5.80
C VAL A 321 16.97 21.91 -6.50
N ALA A 322 17.61 21.67 -7.66
CA ALA A 322 18.15 22.72 -8.52
C ALA A 322 17.06 23.65 -9.08
N ALA A 323 15.82 23.17 -9.17
CA ALA A 323 14.72 23.96 -9.70
C ALA A 323 14.28 25.08 -8.73
N PRO A 324 13.77 26.23 -9.22
CA PRO A 324 13.48 27.39 -8.38
C PRO A 324 12.50 27.13 -7.23
N LEU A 325 11.38 26.45 -7.47
CA LEU A 325 10.39 26.21 -6.41
C LEU A 325 10.83 25.07 -5.48
N ALA A 326 11.35 23.98 -6.05
CA ALA A 326 11.84 22.83 -5.31
C ALA A 326 12.99 23.20 -4.37
N GLY A 327 13.99 23.94 -4.84
CA GLY A 327 15.10 24.40 -4.00
C GLY A 327 14.68 25.33 -2.87
N ALA A 328 13.72 26.23 -3.14
CA ALA A 328 13.15 27.07 -2.09
C ALA A 328 12.39 26.26 -1.03
N ALA A 329 11.65 25.22 -1.45
CA ALA A 329 10.96 24.31 -0.54
C ALA A 329 11.94 23.46 0.27
N ALA A 330 13.01 22.94 -0.35
CA ALA A 330 14.06 22.20 0.33
C ALA A 330 14.77 23.06 1.39
N ILE A 331 15.13 24.29 1.09
CA ILE A 331 15.75 25.21 2.06
C ILE A 331 14.80 25.54 3.21
N LYS A 332 13.51 25.69 2.92
CA LYS A 332 12.49 25.85 3.97
C LYS A 332 12.40 24.61 4.85
N ALA A 333 12.46 23.41 4.27
CA ALA A 333 12.47 22.15 5.01
C ALA A 333 13.73 22.01 5.89
N ILE A 334 14.91 22.40 5.40
CA ILE A 334 16.17 22.45 6.19
C ILE A 334 16.01 23.32 7.44
N ALA A 335 15.20 24.38 7.39
CA ALA A 335 14.97 25.24 8.54
C ALA A 335 14.14 24.57 9.65
N ASN A 336 13.42 23.48 9.35
CA ASN A 336 12.67 22.69 10.32
C ASN A 336 13.50 21.57 10.98
N ILE A 337 14.72 21.30 10.48
CA ILE A 337 15.62 20.33 11.10
C ILE A 337 16.31 20.99 12.30
N GLU A 338 16.07 20.47 13.50
CA GLU A 338 16.64 21.00 14.75
C GLU A 338 18.06 20.50 14.97
N GLY A 339 18.30 19.21 14.70
CA GLY A 339 19.57 18.54 14.86
C GLY A 339 20.65 19.10 13.93
N ALA A 340 21.67 19.73 14.51
CA ALA A 340 22.77 20.35 13.78
C ALA A 340 23.46 19.43 12.76
N HIS A 341 23.60 18.14 13.09
CA HIS A 341 24.24 17.15 12.23
C HIS A 341 23.41 16.88 10.96
N ASP A 342 22.13 16.53 11.12
CA ASP A 342 21.22 16.28 10.01
C ASP A 342 20.97 17.55 9.19
N ARG A 343 20.89 18.71 9.86
CA ARG A 343 20.74 20.00 9.19
C ARG A 343 21.93 20.33 8.29
N ARG A 344 23.15 20.10 8.78
CA ARG A 344 24.37 20.24 7.98
C ARG A 344 24.36 19.30 6.78
N LEU A 345 24.02 18.03 6.97
CA LEU A 345 23.97 17.06 5.86
C LEU A 345 22.93 17.44 4.80
N ALA A 346 21.75 17.94 5.21
CA ALA A 346 20.75 18.43 4.27
C ALA A 346 21.22 19.68 3.50
N ILE A 347 22.00 20.56 4.15
CA ILE A 347 22.64 21.71 3.49
C ILE A 347 23.69 21.24 2.47
N GLU A 348 24.52 20.26 2.84
CA GLU A 348 25.52 19.65 1.95
C GLU A 348 24.86 19.07 0.69
N GLU A 349 23.76 18.33 0.85
CA GLU A 349 23.01 17.77 -0.27
C GLU A 349 22.47 18.85 -1.22
N VAL A 350 21.80 19.87 -0.67
CA VAL A 350 21.26 20.96 -1.51
C VAL A 350 22.39 21.75 -2.18
N ALA A 351 23.51 22.01 -1.49
CA ALA A 351 24.65 22.70 -2.06
C ALA A 351 25.24 21.93 -3.26
N GLY A 352 25.37 20.61 -3.14
CA GLY A 352 25.91 19.76 -4.21
C GLY A 352 24.99 19.64 -5.44
N ALA A 353 23.68 19.82 -5.26
CA ALA A 353 22.69 19.68 -6.32
C ALA A 353 22.40 20.97 -7.10
N ILE A 354 22.55 22.15 -6.49
CA ILE A 354 22.24 23.43 -7.16
C ILE A 354 23.44 23.95 -7.99
N ASP A 355 23.16 24.55 -9.15
CA ASP A 355 24.23 25.11 -10.00
C ASP A 355 24.71 26.50 -9.55
N GLY A 356 25.85 26.94 -10.09
CA GLY A 356 26.43 28.24 -9.77
C GLY A 356 25.60 29.47 -10.18
N ALA A 357 24.56 29.31 -11.00
CA ALA A 357 23.63 30.37 -11.35
C ALA A 357 22.37 30.39 -10.46
N SER A 358 22.23 29.39 -9.58
CA SER A 358 21.08 29.23 -8.70
C SER A 358 20.83 30.46 -7.83
N PRO A 359 19.58 30.93 -7.72
CA PRO A 359 19.24 32.03 -6.81
C PRO A 359 19.28 31.61 -5.33
N HIS A 360 19.47 30.31 -5.06
CA HIS A 360 19.30 29.73 -3.73
C HIS A 360 20.53 29.84 -2.82
N TRP A 361 21.69 30.19 -3.37
CA TRP A 361 22.95 30.24 -2.61
C TRP A 361 22.88 31.13 -1.37
N LEU A 362 22.29 32.33 -1.48
CA LEU A 362 22.19 33.24 -0.34
C LEU A 362 21.29 32.69 0.77
N ALA A 363 20.16 32.09 0.40
CA ALA A 363 19.25 31.48 1.36
C ALA A 363 19.88 30.25 2.04
N LEU A 364 20.68 29.47 1.31
CA LEU A 364 21.41 28.33 1.85
C LEU A 364 22.52 28.77 2.82
N ILE A 365 23.24 29.85 2.52
CA ILE A 365 24.23 30.46 3.43
C ILE A 365 23.57 30.95 4.71
N ASP A 366 22.41 31.61 4.60
CA ASP A 366 21.64 32.06 5.78
C ASP A 366 21.17 30.86 6.62
N ALA A 367 20.74 29.76 5.99
CA ALA A 367 20.40 28.53 6.70
C ALA A 367 21.61 27.96 7.46
N ALA A 368 22.78 27.86 6.82
CA ALA A 368 24.02 27.40 7.44
C ALA A 368 24.44 28.27 8.63
N ALA A 369 24.31 29.59 8.54
CA ALA A 369 24.63 30.51 9.63
C ALA A 369 23.83 30.29 10.91
N THR A 370 22.68 29.60 10.82
CA THR A 370 21.79 29.27 11.94
C THR A 370 21.93 27.84 12.45
N VAL A 371 22.85 27.04 11.90
CA VAL A 371 23.14 25.68 12.40
C VAL A 371 23.69 25.77 13.83
N ASP A 372 23.14 24.96 14.73
CA ASP A 372 23.60 24.90 16.11
C ASP A 372 24.97 24.21 16.22
N GLY A 373 25.79 24.67 17.17
CA GLY A 373 27.15 24.16 17.34
C GLY A 373 28.14 24.71 16.31
N ASP A 374 29.23 25.30 16.81
CA ASP A 374 30.24 25.96 15.99
C ASP A 374 30.93 25.01 14.99
N HIS A 375 31.10 23.74 15.35
CA HIS A 375 31.70 22.71 14.50
C HIS A 375 30.84 22.38 13.29
N GLU A 376 29.56 22.02 13.52
CA GLU A 376 28.63 21.67 12.43
C GLU A 376 28.35 22.89 11.55
N ARG A 377 28.23 24.09 12.15
CA ARG A 377 28.09 25.34 11.41
C ARG A 377 29.27 25.60 10.49
N ARG A 378 30.51 25.45 10.98
CA ARG A 378 31.71 25.58 10.16
C ARG A 378 31.66 24.62 8.97
N LEU A 379 31.39 23.35 9.22
CA LEU A 379 31.35 22.33 8.16
C LEU A 379 30.26 22.63 7.12
N ALA A 380 29.08 23.08 7.53
CA ALA A 380 28.01 23.50 6.60
C ALA A 380 28.46 24.67 5.71
N ILE A 381 29.14 25.67 6.28
CA ILE A 381 29.66 26.82 5.52
C ILE A 381 30.79 26.40 4.56
N GLU A 382 31.69 25.52 5.00
CA GLU A 382 32.77 24.96 4.17
C GLU A 382 32.21 24.15 2.99
N ALA A 383 31.17 23.35 3.22
CA ALA A 383 30.47 22.62 2.17
C ALA A 383 29.90 23.57 1.11
N ILE A 384 29.16 24.61 1.53
CA ILE A 384 28.62 25.61 0.60
C ILE A 384 29.76 26.29 -0.18
N LYS A 385 30.87 26.66 0.46
CA LYS A 385 32.01 27.31 -0.23
C LYS A 385 32.62 26.44 -1.34
N SER A 386 32.53 25.11 -1.23
CA SER A 386 33.06 24.18 -2.21
C SER A 386 32.39 24.34 -3.57
N ASP A 387 31.06 24.50 -3.55
CA ASP A 387 30.22 24.49 -4.76
C ASP A 387 29.71 25.88 -5.18
N ALA A 388 29.64 26.84 -4.24
CA ALA A 388 29.09 28.16 -4.49
C ALA A 388 29.94 29.00 -5.47
N PRO A 389 29.31 29.85 -6.30
CA PRO A 389 30.02 30.69 -7.27
C PRO A 389 30.85 31.77 -6.56
N GLU A 390 32.03 32.09 -7.11
CA GLU A 390 32.98 33.02 -6.48
C GLU A 390 32.66 34.53 -6.70
N THR A 391 31.39 34.90 -6.60
CA THR A 391 30.97 36.31 -6.71
C THR A 391 31.31 37.07 -5.44
N ASP A 392 31.47 38.40 -5.54
CA ASP A 392 31.72 39.25 -4.36
C ASP A 392 30.57 39.18 -3.35
N GLU A 393 29.33 39.02 -3.83
CA GLU A 393 28.13 38.90 -3.01
C GLU A 393 28.13 37.60 -2.19
N ILE A 394 28.39 36.46 -2.83
CA ILE A 394 28.49 35.16 -2.15
C ILE A 394 29.68 35.15 -1.18
N ARG A 395 30.85 35.68 -1.57
CA ARG A 395 32.01 35.79 -0.67
C ARG A 395 31.72 36.66 0.55
N ALA A 396 30.97 37.75 0.40
CA ALA A 396 30.56 38.59 1.51
C ALA A 396 29.56 37.88 2.44
N ALA A 397 28.59 37.17 1.87
CA ALA A 397 27.61 36.40 2.63
C ALA A 397 28.27 35.28 3.44
N LEU A 398 29.17 34.50 2.83
CA LEU A 398 29.93 33.44 3.52
C LEU A 398 30.76 33.98 4.68
N ARG A 399 31.48 35.11 4.48
CA ARG A 399 32.25 35.74 5.57
C ARG A 399 31.35 36.15 6.73
N LYS A 400 30.17 36.72 6.45
CA LYS A 400 29.18 37.08 7.47
C LYS A 400 28.65 35.84 8.21
N ALA A 401 28.44 34.72 7.50
CA ALA A 401 28.04 33.46 8.13
C ALA A 401 29.14 32.93 9.07
N VAL A 402 30.42 33.01 8.66
CA VAL A 402 31.58 32.62 9.51
C VAL A 402 31.66 33.45 10.80
N GLU A 403 31.29 34.74 10.75
CA GLU A 403 31.27 35.61 11.94
C GLU A 403 30.29 35.15 13.02
N THR A 404 29.28 34.34 12.66
CA THR A 404 28.34 33.80 13.65
C THR A 404 28.97 32.70 14.52
N ILE A 405 30.08 32.09 14.09
CA ILE A 405 30.78 31.02 14.82
C ILE A 405 31.43 31.60 16.09
N GLY A 406 30.97 31.13 17.24
CA GLY A 406 31.41 31.62 18.55
C GLY A 406 32.85 31.21 18.89
N SER A 407 33.19 29.95 18.63
CA SER A 407 34.51 29.37 18.86
C SER A 407 35.58 30.01 17.97
N ASP A 408 36.57 30.63 18.59
CA ASP A 408 37.74 31.19 17.90
C ASP A 408 38.49 30.14 17.08
N HIS A 409 38.54 28.90 17.57
CA HIS A 409 39.20 27.79 16.89
C HIS A 409 38.49 27.44 15.58
N GLU A 410 37.18 27.18 15.66
CA GLU A 410 36.37 26.83 14.49
C GLU A 410 36.28 28.01 13.51
N ARG A 411 36.10 29.23 14.01
CA ARG A 411 36.03 30.43 13.16
C ARG A 411 37.33 30.66 12.38
N ARG A 412 38.50 30.41 13.00
CA ARG A 412 39.79 30.49 12.30
C ARG A 412 39.90 29.44 11.20
N LEU A 413 39.53 28.19 11.47
CA LEU A 413 39.52 27.13 10.45
C LEU A 413 38.59 27.47 9.29
N ALA A 414 37.39 27.99 9.60
CA ALA A 414 36.44 28.45 8.59
C ALA A 414 37.04 29.56 7.72
N LEU A 415 37.69 30.57 8.31
CA LEU A 415 38.33 31.66 7.57
C LEU A 415 39.49 31.15 6.69
N GLU A 416 40.28 30.21 7.19
CA GLU A 416 41.37 29.56 6.42
C GLU A 416 40.83 28.79 5.20
N ALA A 417 39.62 28.21 5.30
CA ALA A 417 38.96 27.54 4.18
C ALA A 417 38.33 28.52 3.16
N MET A 418 38.23 29.81 3.47
CA MET A 418 37.71 30.85 2.57
C MET A 418 38.80 31.59 1.78
N GLU A 419 40.07 31.34 2.09
CA GLU A 419 41.25 31.82 1.35
C GLU A 419 41.55 30.93 0.15
#